data_AF-B7P7E3-F1
#
_entry.id   AF-B7P7E3-F1
#
_cell.length_a   1.000
_cell.length_b   1.000
_cell.length_c   1.000
_cell.angle_alpha   90.00
_cell.angle_beta   90.00
_cell.angle_gamma   90.00
#
_symmetry.space_group_name_H-M   'P 1'
#
loop_
_entity.id
_entity.type
_entity.pdbx_description
1 polymer ?
#
loop_
_entity_poly.entity_id
_entity_poly.type
_entity_poly.pdbx_seq_one_letter_code
_entity_poly.pdbx_strand_id
1 'polypeptide(L)'
;MHHSTNTVELLEDDSTEVPFCKHGPALLFRRIGTAGKNSGRPFYACSGCRNRKDCALFVWKDDLLSRPLPDSKTWDHIRKEVVPTSSHDQLYQKLRSVSKRPPSERFFCCRKLLARTELGAHRGHAVTTPVEDDDLRRPTRLINADVTNTTKAQYFFSDACVAFLCSLLEQQHFESVICVGAPTIHEHLRESCPQLPSILLDIEQTYEQFYGPSEFGWFNMFNGFFFRGSSAEKTVQRHLSLGTRCALLIDPPFGGLVDAIARTLAKMVSDAAAVGSALSIFWFFPYFNEKRIVEAMPSLRMLDFAVDYRNHVTFNESGRTKGSPVRIFTDIPPGQVKLPSDRYRYCYDCDRVIRVG
;
A
#
# COMPACT_ATOMS: atom_id res chain seq x y z
N MET A 1 28.38 7.87 29.63
CA MET A 1 28.17 6.62 28.86
C MET A 1 27.24 6.93 27.69
N HIS A 2 27.77 7.17 26.50
CA HIS A 2 26.94 7.28 25.30
C HIS A 2 26.42 5.88 24.96
N HIS A 3 25.15 5.61 25.24
CA HIS A 3 24.48 4.47 24.62
C HIS A 3 24.39 4.77 23.12
N SER A 4 25.35 4.28 22.33
CA SER A 4 25.22 4.25 20.88
C SER A 4 24.00 3.41 20.55
N THR A 5 22.87 4.05 20.33
CA THR A 5 21.68 3.41 19.79
C THR A 5 22.04 2.88 18.41
N ASN A 6 21.99 1.56 18.24
CA ASN A 6 22.15 0.94 16.93
C ASN A 6 21.00 1.40 16.03
N THR A 7 21.32 2.25 15.05
CA THR A 7 20.32 2.88 14.17
C THR A 7 20.55 2.42 12.74
N VAL A 8 19.48 2.02 12.07
CA VAL A 8 19.48 1.75 10.62
C VAL A 8 18.97 2.99 9.90
N GLU A 9 19.76 3.51 8.99
CA GLU A 9 19.46 4.71 8.20
C GLU A 9 19.28 4.33 6.73
N LEU A 10 18.26 4.92 6.10
CA LEU A 10 18.02 4.82 4.66
C LEU A 10 18.85 5.87 3.93
N LEU A 11 19.65 5.44 2.95
CA LEU A 11 20.50 6.32 2.16
C LEU A 11 19.86 6.62 0.81
N GLU A 12 20.21 7.77 0.23
CA GLU A 12 19.96 8.03 -1.19
C GLU A 12 20.91 7.21 -2.05
N ASP A 13 20.44 6.79 -3.21
CA ASP A 13 21.21 5.97 -4.13
C ASP A 13 20.84 6.28 -5.57
N ASP A 14 21.74 6.95 -6.28
CA ASP A 14 21.60 7.30 -7.69
C ASP A 14 22.25 6.25 -8.61
N SER A 15 22.55 5.06 -8.06
CA SER A 15 23.17 3.97 -8.82
C SER A 15 22.19 3.39 -9.83
N THR A 16 22.65 3.17 -11.06
CA THR A 16 21.86 2.52 -12.12
C THR A 16 21.76 1.01 -11.93
N GLU A 17 22.74 0.40 -11.25
CA GLU A 17 22.78 -1.02 -10.93
C GLU A 17 22.42 -1.27 -9.46
N VAL A 18 21.15 -1.58 -9.22
CA VAL A 18 20.65 -1.97 -7.89
C VAL A 18 20.23 -3.45 -7.88
N PRO A 19 20.52 -4.21 -6.81
CA PRO A 19 20.08 -5.59 -6.70
C PRO A 19 18.56 -5.68 -6.52
N PHE A 20 17.94 -6.67 -7.15
CA PHE A 20 16.51 -6.96 -7.08
C PHE A 20 16.24 -8.21 -6.24
N CYS A 21 15.04 -8.25 -5.68
CA CYS A 21 14.42 -9.47 -5.17
C CYS A 21 12.97 -9.55 -5.65
N LYS A 22 12.23 -10.57 -5.20
CA LYS A 22 10.80 -10.74 -5.49
C LYS A 22 9.89 -9.57 -5.07
N HIS A 23 10.42 -8.60 -4.31
CA HIS A 23 9.71 -7.39 -3.90
C HIS A 23 10.18 -6.14 -4.67
N GLY A 24 10.93 -6.28 -5.77
CA GLY A 24 11.46 -5.17 -6.56
C GLY A 24 12.89 -4.77 -6.15
N PRO A 25 13.34 -3.56 -6.53
CA PRO A 25 14.69 -3.08 -6.27
C PRO A 25 14.95 -2.94 -4.76
N ALA A 26 16.17 -3.26 -4.35
CA ALA A 26 16.64 -3.04 -2.99
C ALA A 26 16.68 -1.55 -2.63
N LEU A 27 16.65 -1.29 -1.34
CA LEU A 27 17.00 0.02 -0.79
C LEU A 27 18.40 -0.04 -0.19
N LEU A 28 19.10 1.09 -0.24
CA LEU A 28 20.43 1.26 0.34
C LEU A 28 20.32 1.73 1.79
N PHE A 29 21.01 1.03 2.70
CA PHE A 29 21.02 1.33 4.12
C PHE A 29 22.44 1.42 4.67
N ARG A 30 22.59 2.06 5.82
CA ARG A 30 23.76 1.87 6.70
C ARG A 30 23.33 1.64 8.14
N ARG A 31 24.19 0.99 8.93
CA ARG A 31 23.99 0.79 10.38
C ARG A 31 25.00 1.61 11.15
N ILE A 32 24.54 2.52 11.98
CA ILE A 32 25.39 3.37 12.84
C ILE A 32 25.29 2.87 14.28
N GLY A 33 26.38 2.99 15.04
CA GLY A 33 26.40 2.65 16.46
C GLY A 33 26.60 1.15 16.75
N THR A 34 27.07 0.38 15.76
CA THR A 34 27.53 -1.00 15.99
C THR A 34 29.03 -0.99 16.33
N ALA A 35 29.42 -1.70 17.38
CA ALA A 35 30.84 -1.90 17.71
C ALA A 35 31.44 -2.93 16.74
N GLY A 36 31.81 -2.50 15.53
CA GLY A 36 32.39 -3.39 14.54
C GLY A 36 32.82 -2.71 13.24
N LYS A 37 33.66 -3.41 12.48
CA LYS A 37 34.28 -2.95 11.22
C LYS A 37 33.29 -2.55 10.10
N ASN A 38 32.01 -2.92 10.24
CA ASN A 38 30.97 -2.62 9.26
C ASN A 38 30.03 -1.48 9.73
N SER A 39 30.33 -0.82 10.84
CA SER A 39 29.58 0.37 11.26
C SER A 39 29.72 1.47 10.21
N GLY A 40 28.59 2.01 9.77
CA GLY A 40 28.53 3.00 8.69
C GLY A 40 28.68 2.43 7.28
N ARG A 41 29.04 1.14 7.10
CA ARG A 41 29.23 0.54 5.77
C ARG A 41 27.87 0.40 5.06
N PRO A 42 27.70 0.96 3.84
CA PRO A 42 26.45 0.87 3.11
C PRO A 42 26.16 -0.54 2.55
N PHE A 43 24.92 -0.97 2.63
CA PHE A 43 24.45 -2.24 2.08
C PHE A 43 23.04 -2.14 1.50
N TYR A 44 22.79 -2.88 0.43
CA TYR A 44 21.47 -3.12 -0.12
C TYR A 44 20.73 -4.20 0.67
N ALA A 45 19.45 -3.97 0.93
CA ALA A 45 18.55 -4.98 1.49
C ALA A 45 17.14 -4.83 0.91
N CYS A 46 16.31 -5.86 1.11
CA CYS A 46 14.93 -5.87 0.65
C CYS A 46 14.13 -4.67 1.18
N SER A 47 13.36 -4.02 0.30
CA SER A 47 12.49 -2.88 0.61
C SER A 47 11.21 -3.30 1.34
N GLY A 48 10.57 -4.38 0.87
CA GLY A 48 9.27 -4.84 1.36
C GLY A 48 9.31 -5.90 2.46
N CYS A 49 10.50 -6.39 2.85
CA CYS A 49 10.62 -7.49 3.80
C CYS A 49 11.82 -7.31 4.73
N ARG A 50 11.54 -7.13 6.02
CA ARG A 50 12.57 -6.91 7.05
C ARG A 50 13.20 -8.21 7.57
N ASN A 51 12.45 -9.31 7.52
CA ASN A 51 12.91 -10.59 8.01
C ASN A 51 13.75 -11.31 6.93
N ARG A 52 15.03 -11.53 7.22
CA ARG A 52 15.96 -12.20 6.30
C ARG A 52 15.59 -13.64 5.97
N LYS A 53 14.75 -14.28 6.81
CA LYS A 53 14.22 -15.62 6.52
C LYS A 53 13.20 -15.60 5.38
N ASP A 54 12.46 -14.50 5.24
CA ASP A 54 11.39 -14.35 4.24
C ASP A 54 11.93 -13.73 2.93
N CYS A 55 12.99 -12.92 3.04
CA CYS A 55 13.79 -12.45 1.91
C CYS A 55 15.27 -12.27 2.29
N ALA A 56 16.14 -13.10 1.73
CA ALA A 56 17.58 -13.11 2.04
C ALA A 56 18.40 -12.04 1.28
N LEU A 57 17.76 -11.07 0.62
CA LEU A 57 18.47 -10.07 -0.18
C LEU A 57 19.40 -9.23 0.71
N PHE A 58 20.69 -9.35 0.46
CA PHE A 58 21.74 -8.55 1.06
C PHE A 58 22.93 -8.46 0.11
N VAL A 59 23.47 -7.26 -0.08
CA VAL A 59 24.68 -6.98 -0.88
C VAL A 59 25.38 -5.77 -0.27
N TRP A 60 26.69 -5.81 -0.04
CA TRP A 60 27.42 -4.59 0.33
C TRP A 60 27.61 -3.71 -0.92
N LYS A 61 27.44 -2.39 -0.77
CA LYS A 61 27.50 -1.48 -1.94
C LYS A 61 28.89 -1.47 -2.60
N ASP A 62 29.94 -1.54 -1.80
CA ASP A 62 31.34 -1.58 -2.25
C ASP A 62 31.73 -2.93 -2.89
N ASP A 63 31.06 -4.03 -2.57
CA ASP A 63 31.29 -5.30 -3.27
C ASP A 63 30.97 -5.16 -4.78
N LEU A 64 29.96 -4.34 -5.13
CA LEU A 64 29.56 -4.07 -6.52
C LEU A 64 30.58 -3.22 -7.31
N LEU A 65 31.52 -2.54 -6.63
CA LEU A 65 32.61 -1.82 -7.30
C LEU A 65 33.68 -2.78 -7.83
N SER A 66 33.76 -3.97 -7.24
CA SER A 66 34.80 -4.97 -7.54
C SER A 66 34.28 -6.18 -8.29
N ARG A 67 32.97 -6.39 -8.31
CA ARG A 67 32.30 -7.55 -8.91
C ARG A 67 30.98 -7.12 -9.53
N PRO A 68 30.62 -7.61 -10.72
CA PRO A 68 29.33 -7.31 -11.32
C PRO A 68 28.19 -7.85 -10.44
N LEU A 69 27.02 -7.20 -10.56
CA LEU A 69 25.80 -7.67 -9.93
C LEU A 69 25.49 -9.11 -10.40
N PRO A 70 25.29 -10.09 -9.49
CA PRO A 70 24.95 -11.45 -9.90
C PRO A 70 23.67 -11.48 -10.72
N ASP A 71 23.64 -12.25 -11.81
CA ASP A 71 22.47 -12.39 -12.69
C ASP A 71 21.19 -12.70 -11.92
N SER A 72 21.28 -13.56 -10.90
CA SER A 72 20.16 -13.94 -10.03
C SER A 72 19.56 -12.79 -9.21
N LYS A 73 20.23 -11.65 -9.15
CA LYS A 73 19.79 -10.41 -8.48
C LYS A 73 19.47 -9.30 -9.49
N THR A 74 19.47 -9.57 -10.79
CA THR A 74 19.00 -8.62 -11.81
C THR A 74 17.48 -8.68 -11.94
N TRP A 75 16.85 -7.58 -12.36
CA TRP A 75 15.41 -7.60 -12.62
C TRP A 75 15.02 -8.58 -13.74
N ASP A 76 15.86 -8.71 -14.78
CA ASP A 76 15.60 -9.61 -15.91
C ASP A 76 15.53 -11.09 -15.52
N HIS A 77 16.27 -11.48 -14.48
CA HIS A 77 16.15 -12.81 -13.89
C HIS A 77 14.92 -12.91 -13.00
N ILE A 78 14.82 -12.05 -11.98
CA ILE A 78 13.75 -12.09 -10.97
C ILE A 78 12.36 -12.01 -11.61
N ARG A 79 12.18 -11.17 -12.63
CA ARG A 79 10.87 -11.00 -13.30
C ARG A 79 10.35 -12.31 -13.90
N LYS A 80 11.22 -13.22 -14.35
CA LYS A 80 10.82 -14.51 -14.91
C LYS A 80 10.26 -15.45 -13.85
N GLU A 81 10.67 -15.27 -12.60
CA GLU A 81 10.19 -16.05 -11.46
C GLU A 81 8.89 -15.51 -10.87
N VAL A 82 8.75 -14.18 -10.82
CA VAL A 82 7.67 -13.54 -10.05
C VAL A 82 6.54 -12.96 -10.90
N VAL A 83 6.81 -12.54 -12.14
CA VAL A 83 5.77 -11.93 -12.97
C VAL A 83 4.94 -13.03 -13.62
N PRO A 84 3.61 -13.06 -13.41
CA PRO A 84 2.75 -14.06 -14.03
C PRO A 84 2.84 -13.99 -15.56
N THR A 85 2.86 -15.15 -16.20
CA THR A 85 2.85 -15.28 -17.67
C THR A 85 1.60 -14.67 -18.29
N SER A 86 0.46 -14.75 -17.59
CA SER A 86 -0.76 -14.06 -18.01
C SER A 86 -0.61 -12.54 -17.88
N SER A 87 -0.95 -11.83 -18.95
CA SER A 87 -1.09 -10.38 -18.91
C SER A 87 -2.28 -9.96 -18.06
N HIS A 88 -2.30 -8.69 -17.61
CA HIS A 88 -3.43 -8.14 -16.86
C HIS A 88 -4.73 -8.20 -17.69
N ASP A 89 -4.67 -7.92 -18.99
CA ASP A 89 -5.82 -8.08 -19.89
C ASP A 89 -6.36 -9.51 -19.91
N GLN A 90 -5.49 -10.51 -19.97
CA GLN A 90 -5.90 -11.92 -19.96
C GLN A 90 -6.57 -12.30 -18.63
N LEU A 91 -6.02 -11.82 -17.50
CA LEU A 91 -6.64 -12.01 -16.18
C LEU A 91 -8.02 -11.34 -16.12
N TYR A 92 -8.16 -10.13 -16.67
CA TYR A 92 -9.43 -9.42 -16.69
C TYR A 92 -10.46 -10.07 -17.62
N GLN A 93 -10.06 -10.58 -18.80
CA GLN A 93 -10.96 -11.36 -19.65
C GLN A 93 -11.41 -12.66 -18.97
N LYS A 94 -10.50 -13.29 -18.21
CA LYS A 94 -10.85 -14.46 -17.39
C LYS A 94 -11.91 -14.10 -16.37
N LEU A 95 -11.72 -13.04 -15.58
CA LEU A 95 -12.73 -12.53 -14.64
C LEU A 95 -14.09 -12.35 -15.32
N ARG A 96 -14.13 -11.60 -16.43
CA ARG A 96 -15.38 -11.35 -17.18
C ARG A 96 -16.05 -12.62 -17.66
N SER A 97 -15.29 -13.64 -18.05
CA SER A 97 -15.85 -14.93 -18.47
C SER A 97 -16.40 -15.74 -17.30
N VAL A 98 -15.73 -15.73 -16.14
CA VAL A 98 -16.17 -16.40 -14.91
C VAL A 98 -17.39 -15.70 -14.30
N SER A 99 -17.42 -14.36 -14.27
CA SER A 99 -18.56 -13.58 -13.74
C SER A 99 -19.87 -13.85 -14.49
N LYS A 100 -19.83 -14.24 -15.76
CA LYS A 100 -21.01 -14.60 -16.56
C LYS A 100 -21.61 -15.96 -16.20
N ARG A 101 -20.87 -16.82 -15.48
CA ARG A 101 -21.35 -18.12 -15.01
C ARG A 101 -22.15 -17.95 -13.72
N PRO A 102 -23.07 -18.87 -13.37
CA PRO A 102 -23.74 -18.83 -12.07
C PRO A 102 -22.73 -19.03 -10.91
N PRO A 103 -22.96 -18.49 -9.70
CA PRO A 103 -22.04 -18.60 -8.57
C PRO A 103 -21.55 -20.04 -8.25
N SER A 104 -22.39 -21.05 -8.47
CA SER A 104 -22.06 -22.48 -8.29
C SER A 104 -21.07 -23.05 -9.32
N GLU A 105 -20.75 -22.28 -10.35
CA GLU A 105 -19.74 -22.57 -11.38
C GLU A 105 -18.50 -21.66 -11.27
N ARG A 106 -18.40 -20.91 -10.17
CA ARG A 106 -17.25 -20.05 -9.87
C ARG A 106 -16.49 -20.62 -8.68
N PHE A 107 -15.17 -20.63 -8.79
CA PHE A 107 -14.29 -21.28 -7.82
C PHE A 107 -13.12 -20.38 -7.48
N PHE A 108 -12.72 -20.40 -6.22
CA PHE A 108 -11.49 -19.76 -5.77
C PHE A 108 -10.61 -20.77 -5.04
N CYS A 109 -9.36 -20.92 -5.47
CA CYS A 109 -8.42 -21.88 -4.92
C CYS A 109 -6.98 -21.43 -5.15
N CYS A 110 -6.07 -21.69 -4.21
CA CYS A 110 -4.65 -21.35 -4.33
C CYS A 110 -4.43 -19.87 -4.74
N ARG A 111 -5.25 -18.96 -4.19
CA ARG A 111 -5.23 -17.53 -4.51
C ARG A 111 -5.61 -17.20 -5.96
N LYS A 112 -6.31 -18.09 -6.67
CA LYS A 112 -6.71 -17.91 -8.07
C LYS A 112 -8.21 -18.10 -8.23
N LEU A 113 -8.84 -17.20 -8.98
CA LEU A 113 -10.17 -17.37 -9.55
C LEU A 113 -10.07 -18.39 -10.68
N LEU A 114 -10.93 -19.40 -10.64
CA LEU A 114 -10.91 -20.53 -11.56
C LEU A 114 -12.25 -20.69 -12.29
N ALA A 115 -12.16 -21.06 -13.56
CA ALA A 115 -13.28 -21.61 -14.30
C ALA A 115 -13.43 -23.12 -13.99
N ARG A 116 -14.61 -23.68 -14.29
CA ARG A 116 -14.91 -25.11 -14.13
C ARG A 116 -13.84 -26.02 -14.76
N THR A 117 -13.31 -25.67 -15.92
CA THR A 117 -12.30 -26.44 -16.66
C THR A 117 -10.96 -26.56 -15.96
N GLU A 118 -10.65 -25.65 -15.03
CA GLU A 118 -9.37 -25.61 -14.33
C GLU A 118 -9.39 -26.41 -13.02
N LEU A 119 -10.57 -26.79 -12.51
CA LEU A 119 -10.71 -27.55 -11.26
C LEU A 119 -9.96 -28.89 -11.28
N GLY A 120 -9.77 -29.50 -12.44
CA GLY A 120 -9.02 -30.75 -12.58
C GLY A 120 -7.60 -30.67 -12.02
N ALA A 121 -6.94 -29.51 -12.17
CA ALA A 121 -5.59 -29.26 -11.65
C ALA A 121 -5.56 -28.91 -10.15
N HIS A 122 -6.73 -28.73 -9.53
CA HIS A 122 -6.89 -28.37 -8.12
C HIS A 122 -7.55 -29.48 -7.30
N ARG A 123 -7.48 -30.73 -7.78
CA ARG A 123 -7.96 -31.90 -7.03
C ARG A 123 -7.21 -32.01 -5.69
N GLY A 124 -7.96 -32.11 -4.60
CA GLY A 124 -7.41 -32.25 -3.25
C GLY A 124 -7.04 -30.92 -2.56
N HIS A 125 -7.21 -29.77 -3.23
CA HIS A 125 -7.06 -28.47 -2.59
C HIS A 125 -8.37 -28.02 -1.92
N ALA A 126 -8.25 -27.11 -0.95
CA ALA A 126 -9.41 -26.41 -0.41
C ALA A 126 -9.93 -25.39 -1.45
N VAL A 127 -11.11 -25.65 -1.99
CA VAL A 127 -11.77 -24.81 -2.99
C VAL A 127 -12.94 -24.08 -2.34
N THR A 128 -13.02 -22.76 -2.52
CA THR A 128 -14.18 -21.95 -2.16
C THR A 128 -15.17 -21.95 -3.31
N THR A 129 -16.41 -22.37 -3.04
CA THR A 129 -17.56 -22.34 -3.96
C THR A 129 -18.86 -22.43 -3.16
N PRO A 130 -19.96 -21.75 -3.55
CA PRO A 130 -20.03 -20.77 -4.65
C PRO A 130 -19.14 -19.54 -4.40
N VAL A 131 -18.75 -18.85 -5.47
CA VAL A 131 -18.17 -17.50 -5.38
C VAL A 131 -19.21 -16.51 -5.87
N GLU A 132 -19.71 -15.68 -4.96
CA GLU A 132 -20.82 -14.77 -5.23
C GLU A 132 -20.38 -13.52 -6.00
N ASP A 133 -21.32 -12.80 -6.60
CA ASP A 133 -21.01 -11.51 -7.28
C ASP A 133 -20.39 -10.49 -6.31
N ASP A 134 -20.83 -10.51 -5.04
CA ASP A 134 -20.29 -9.62 -4.01
C ASP A 134 -18.84 -9.98 -3.61
N ASP A 135 -18.43 -11.25 -3.75
CA ASP A 135 -17.05 -11.68 -3.52
C ASP A 135 -16.11 -11.21 -4.65
N LEU A 136 -16.62 -11.18 -5.88
CA LEU A 136 -15.89 -10.67 -7.04
C LEU A 136 -15.75 -9.14 -6.99
N ARG A 137 -16.77 -8.44 -6.47
CA ARG A 137 -16.75 -6.98 -6.27
C ARG A 137 -15.96 -6.56 -5.04
N ARG A 138 -15.86 -7.43 -4.03
CA ARG A 138 -15.10 -7.22 -2.79
C ARG A 138 -14.09 -8.36 -2.57
N PRO A 139 -13.00 -8.42 -3.36
CA PRO A 139 -12.01 -9.47 -3.27
C PRO A 139 -11.42 -9.68 -1.87
N THR A 140 -11.45 -8.70 -0.97
CA THR A 140 -11.05 -8.83 0.45
C THR A 140 -11.83 -9.92 1.20
N ARG A 141 -13.00 -10.36 0.68
CA ARG A 141 -13.77 -11.50 1.22
C ARG A 141 -13.21 -12.87 0.84
N LEU A 142 -12.49 -12.95 -0.27
CA LEU A 142 -11.81 -14.17 -0.75
C LEU A 142 -10.32 -14.15 -0.36
N ILE A 143 -9.75 -12.96 -0.36
CA ILE A 143 -8.37 -12.67 -0.03
C ILE A 143 -8.28 -12.47 1.48
N ASN A 144 -8.24 -13.59 2.21
CA ASN A 144 -7.97 -13.58 3.64
C ASN A 144 -6.68 -12.80 3.91
N ALA A 145 -6.76 -11.80 4.78
CA ALA A 145 -5.60 -11.12 5.30
C ALA A 145 -4.73 -12.13 6.05
N ASP A 146 -3.47 -12.29 5.63
CA ASP A 146 -2.48 -13.02 6.42
C ASP A 146 -2.07 -12.13 7.61
N VAL A 147 -2.90 -12.15 8.65
CA VAL A 147 -2.69 -11.37 9.88
C VAL A 147 -1.46 -11.81 10.68
N THR A 148 -0.84 -12.93 10.32
CA THR A 148 0.38 -13.43 10.98
C THR A 148 1.66 -12.85 10.37
N ASN A 149 1.56 -12.30 9.17
CA ASN A 149 2.71 -11.82 8.43
C ASN A 149 2.96 -10.33 8.67
N THR A 150 3.93 -10.01 9.54
CA THR A 150 4.38 -8.64 9.81
C THR A 150 4.86 -7.85 8.58
N THR A 151 5.11 -8.52 7.45
CA THR A 151 5.51 -7.90 6.16
C THR A 151 4.34 -7.63 5.22
N LYS A 152 3.17 -8.24 5.47
CA LYS A 152 1.94 -8.11 4.68
C LYS A 152 0.71 -7.78 5.52
N ALA A 153 0.91 -7.24 6.73
CA ALA A 153 -0.18 -6.99 7.66
C ALA A 153 -1.22 -6.09 6.98
N GLN A 154 -2.32 -6.71 6.57
CA GLN A 154 -3.40 -6.06 5.85
C GLN A 154 -4.52 -5.82 6.85
N TYR A 155 -4.71 -4.56 7.23
CA TYR A 155 -5.78 -4.16 8.12
C TYR A 155 -6.94 -3.63 7.28
N PHE A 156 -8.14 -4.04 7.64
CA PHE A 156 -9.35 -3.63 6.93
C PHE A 156 -10.06 -2.56 7.73
N PHE A 157 -10.26 -1.39 7.13
CA PHE A 157 -10.95 -0.27 7.75
C PHE A 157 -12.36 -0.67 8.21
N SER A 158 -12.82 -0.07 9.32
CA SER A 158 -14.21 -0.18 9.74
C SER A 158 -15.15 0.51 8.75
N ASP A 159 -16.39 0.06 8.65
CA ASP A 159 -17.38 0.71 7.75
C ASP A 159 -17.57 2.17 8.07
N ALA A 160 -17.57 2.53 9.36
CA ALA A 160 -17.68 3.91 9.81
C ALA A 160 -16.49 4.76 9.32
N CYS A 161 -15.27 4.20 9.36
CA CYS A 161 -14.09 4.88 8.85
C CYS A 161 -14.16 5.07 7.33
N VAL A 162 -14.55 4.02 6.60
CA VAL A 162 -14.68 4.08 5.14
C VAL A 162 -15.74 5.11 4.74
N ALA A 163 -16.92 5.07 5.37
CA ALA A 163 -18.00 6.03 5.10
C ALA A 163 -17.56 7.48 5.38
N PHE A 164 -16.89 7.72 6.51
CA PHE A 164 -16.32 9.02 6.83
C PHE A 164 -15.34 9.50 5.75
N LEU A 165 -14.41 8.65 5.32
CA LEU A 165 -13.43 9.01 4.30
C LEU A 165 -14.10 9.35 2.97
N CYS A 166 -15.10 8.58 2.55
CA CYS A 166 -15.85 8.88 1.33
C CYS A 166 -16.58 10.23 1.41
N SER A 167 -17.25 10.52 2.53
CA SER A 167 -17.87 11.84 2.75
C SER A 167 -16.84 12.97 2.75
N LEU A 168 -15.67 12.76 3.36
CA LEU A 168 -14.60 13.74 3.36
C LEU A 168 -14.07 13.99 1.94
N LEU A 169 -13.87 12.94 1.14
CA LEU A 169 -13.40 13.06 -0.23
C LEU A 169 -14.37 13.87 -1.10
N GLU A 170 -15.67 13.64 -0.94
CA GLU A 170 -16.73 14.38 -1.63
C GLU A 170 -16.77 15.85 -1.19
N GLN A 171 -16.73 16.13 0.12
CA GLN A 171 -16.74 17.50 0.67
C GLN A 171 -15.51 18.31 0.25
N GLN A 172 -14.37 17.65 0.03
CA GLN A 172 -13.14 18.27 -0.45
C GLN A 172 -13.07 18.33 -1.98
N HIS A 173 -14.14 17.95 -2.68
CA HIS A 173 -14.26 18.00 -4.14
C HIS A 173 -13.10 17.30 -4.86
N PHE A 174 -12.69 16.12 -4.39
CA PHE A 174 -11.75 15.29 -5.13
C PHE A 174 -12.41 14.66 -6.36
N GLU A 175 -11.65 14.51 -7.43
CA GLU A 175 -12.11 14.05 -8.74
C GLU A 175 -11.62 12.63 -9.06
N SER A 176 -10.55 12.18 -8.40
CA SER A 176 -10.01 10.83 -8.52
C SER A 176 -9.26 10.39 -7.26
N VAL A 177 -9.08 9.08 -7.09
CA VAL A 177 -8.51 8.50 -5.87
C VAL A 177 -7.50 7.38 -6.17
N ILE A 178 -6.28 7.53 -5.65
CA ILE A 178 -5.28 6.46 -5.63
C ILE A 178 -5.27 5.80 -4.26
N CYS A 179 -5.66 4.53 -4.18
CA CYS A 179 -5.60 3.72 -2.96
C CYS A 179 -4.29 2.92 -2.96
N VAL A 180 -3.41 3.12 -1.98
CA VAL A 180 -2.13 2.40 -1.84
C VAL A 180 -2.18 1.49 -0.62
N GLY A 181 -2.25 0.17 -0.84
CA GLY A 181 -2.41 -0.80 0.24
C GLY A 181 -3.77 -0.74 0.96
N ALA A 182 -4.77 -0.08 0.37
CA ALA A 182 -6.08 0.17 0.98
C ALA A 182 -7.23 -0.46 0.17
N PRO A 183 -7.27 -1.80 0.00
CA PRO A 183 -8.24 -2.45 -0.89
C PRO A 183 -9.69 -2.25 -0.46
N THR A 184 -9.99 -2.23 0.85
CA THR A 184 -11.38 -2.06 1.33
C THR A 184 -11.95 -0.68 1.02
N ILE A 185 -11.12 0.36 0.99
CA ILE A 185 -11.53 1.70 0.57
C ILE A 185 -11.81 1.70 -0.94
N HIS A 186 -10.92 1.11 -1.73
CA HIS A 186 -11.12 0.99 -3.18
C HIS A 186 -12.41 0.22 -3.53
N GLU A 187 -12.67 -0.91 -2.87
CA GLU A 187 -13.90 -1.67 -3.03
C GLU A 187 -15.14 -0.83 -2.73
N HIS A 188 -15.13 -0.06 -1.64
CA HIS A 188 -16.26 0.79 -1.28
C HIS A 188 -16.46 1.94 -2.27
N LEU A 189 -15.38 2.60 -2.71
CA LEU A 189 -15.45 3.67 -3.71
C LEU A 189 -16.09 3.17 -5.01
N ARG A 190 -15.72 1.97 -5.48
CA ARG A 190 -16.31 1.39 -6.69
C ARG A 190 -17.80 1.12 -6.56
N GLU A 191 -18.22 0.60 -5.40
CA GLU A 191 -19.62 0.18 -5.19
C GLU A 191 -20.53 1.35 -4.81
N SER A 192 -20.02 2.35 -4.08
CA SER A 192 -20.83 3.39 -3.44
C SER A 192 -20.55 4.80 -3.96
N CYS A 193 -19.42 5.01 -4.65
CA CYS A 193 -19.02 6.30 -5.21
C CYS A 193 -18.55 6.16 -6.68
N PRO A 194 -19.37 5.61 -7.60
CA PRO A 194 -18.94 5.33 -8.97
C PRO A 194 -18.53 6.57 -9.78
N GLN A 195 -18.95 7.76 -9.36
CA GLN A 195 -18.53 9.05 -9.92
C GLN A 195 -17.09 9.44 -9.55
N LEU A 196 -16.51 8.82 -8.52
CA LEU A 196 -15.17 9.08 -8.01
C LEU A 196 -14.26 7.91 -8.42
N PRO A 197 -13.67 7.95 -9.63
CA PRO A 197 -12.82 6.87 -10.13
C PRO A 197 -11.66 6.61 -9.17
N SER A 198 -11.38 5.34 -8.92
CA SER A 198 -10.26 4.94 -8.06
C SER A 198 -9.40 3.84 -8.69
N ILE A 199 -8.13 3.83 -8.30
CA ILE A 199 -7.15 2.78 -8.66
C ILE A 199 -6.52 2.21 -7.39
N LEU A 200 -6.38 0.90 -7.32
CA LEU A 200 -5.69 0.20 -6.23
C LEU A 200 -4.24 -0.12 -6.63
N LEU A 201 -3.29 0.39 -5.86
CA LEU A 201 -1.89 0.02 -5.90
C LEU A 201 -1.59 -0.85 -4.68
N ASP A 202 -1.25 -2.12 -4.90
CA ASP A 202 -1.00 -3.07 -3.81
C ASP A 202 0.16 -4.00 -4.14
N ILE A 203 0.85 -4.48 -3.09
CA ILE A 203 1.91 -5.49 -3.19
C ILE A 203 1.33 -6.90 -3.38
N GLU A 204 0.08 -7.11 -2.95
CA GLU A 204 -0.64 -8.37 -3.06
C GLU A 204 -1.17 -8.55 -4.48
N GLN A 205 -0.35 -9.17 -5.33
CA GLN A 205 -0.65 -9.43 -6.74
C GLN A 205 -1.99 -10.16 -6.96
N THR A 206 -2.50 -10.92 -5.98
CA THR A 206 -3.76 -11.64 -6.10
C THR A 206 -4.95 -10.74 -6.50
N TYR A 207 -4.93 -9.45 -6.12
CA TYR A 207 -5.97 -8.49 -6.50
C TYR A 207 -6.03 -8.23 -8.03
N GLU A 208 -4.92 -8.42 -8.77
CA GLU A 208 -4.81 -8.15 -10.20
C GLU A 208 -5.89 -8.87 -11.04
N GLN A 209 -6.32 -10.05 -10.60
CA GLN A 209 -7.32 -10.84 -11.32
C GLN A 209 -8.77 -10.39 -11.11
N PHE A 210 -9.02 -9.45 -10.21
CA PHE A 210 -10.36 -8.98 -9.85
C PHE A 210 -10.67 -7.57 -10.36
N TYR A 211 -9.67 -6.87 -10.92
CA TYR A 211 -9.77 -5.49 -11.34
C TYR A 211 -9.29 -5.32 -12.79
N GLY A 212 -9.86 -4.35 -13.50
CA GLY A 212 -9.40 -4.02 -14.85
C GLY A 212 -7.99 -3.41 -14.87
N PRO A 213 -7.33 -3.37 -16.05
CA PRO A 213 -6.02 -2.74 -16.24
C PRO A 213 -5.93 -1.25 -15.84
N SER A 214 -7.07 -0.56 -15.75
CA SER A 214 -7.16 0.83 -15.30
C SER A 214 -7.47 0.99 -13.80
N GLU A 215 -7.79 -0.11 -13.11
CA GLU A 215 -8.28 -0.10 -11.73
C GLU A 215 -7.27 -0.73 -10.74
N PHE A 216 -6.22 -1.39 -11.24
CA PHE A 216 -5.18 -1.99 -10.38
C PHE A 216 -3.77 -1.83 -10.93
N GLY A 217 -2.79 -1.63 -10.04
CA GLY A 217 -1.37 -1.70 -10.33
C GLY A 217 -0.62 -2.52 -9.28
N TRP A 218 0.12 -3.55 -9.71
CA TRP A 218 1.00 -4.29 -8.81
C TRP A 218 2.21 -3.43 -8.46
N PHE A 219 2.28 -3.01 -7.19
CA PHE A 219 3.13 -1.90 -6.76
C PHE A 219 3.75 -2.15 -5.38
N ASN A 220 4.99 -1.73 -5.20
CA ASN A 220 5.64 -1.71 -3.88
C ASN A 220 5.82 -0.27 -3.38
N MET A 221 5.06 0.09 -2.35
CA MET A 221 5.09 1.42 -1.74
C MET A 221 6.40 1.81 -1.04
N PHE A 222 7.29 0.84 -0.73
CA PHE A 222 8.56 1.14 -0.08
C PHE A 222 9.65 1.60 -1.04
N ASN A 223 9.55 1.26 -2.33
CA ASN A 223 10.54 1.64 -3.34
C ASN A 223 9.90 2.25 -4.59
N GLY A 224 8.57 2.47 -4.60
CA GLY A 224 7.85 3.04 -5.72
C GLY A 224 7.84 2.15 -6.98
N PHE A 225 8.10 0.85 -6.86
CA PHE A 225 8.31 -0.01 -8.02
C PHE A 225 7.02 -0.63 -8.56
N PHE A 226 6.82 -0.55 -9.87
CA PHE A 226 5.74 -1.23 -10.60
C PHE A 226 6.23 -2.52 -11.26
N PHE A 227 5.69 -3.65 -10.85
CA PHE A 227 6.17 -4.97 -11.30
C PHE A 227 5.79 -5.30 -12.75
N ARG A 228 4.71 -4.68 -13.28
CA ARG A 228 4.35 -4.72 -14.70
C ARG A 228 5.07 -3.65 -15.53
N GLY A 229 6.01 -2.91 -14.93
CA GLY A 229 6.82 -1.89 -15.56
C GLY A 229 6.02 -0.69 -16.07
N SER A 230 6.52 -0.07 -17.14
CA SER A 230 6.06 1.21 -17.66
C SER A 230 4.59 1.26 -18.09
N SER A 231 3.96 0.12 -18.37
CA SER A 231 2.51 0.08 -18.64
C SER A 231 1.70 0.46 -17.40
N ALA A 232 2.08 -0.05 -16.23
CA ALA A 232 1.37 0.25 -14.98
C ALA A 232 1.65 1.69 -14.51
N GLU A 233 2.88 2.19 -14.70
CA GLU A 233 3.21 3.59 -14.45
C GLU A 233 2.34 4.54 -15.30
N LYS A 234 2.18 4.23 -16.59
CA LYS A 234 1.30 5.01 -17.49
C LYS A 234 -0.16 4.96 -17.06
N THR A 235 -0.63 3.85 -16.50
CA THR A 235 -1.98 3.78 -15.92
C THR A 235 -2.13 4.78 -14.78
N VAL A 236 -1.16 4.86 -13.86
CA VAL A 236 -1.19 5.82 -12.75
C VAL A 236 -1.11 7.26 -13.27
N GLN A 237 -0.24 7.55 -14.24
CA GLN A 237 -0.17 8.87 -14.87
C GLN A 237 -1.51 9.26 -15.50
N ARG A 238 -2.15 8.35 -16.25
CA ARG A 238 -3.48 8.58 -16.82
C ARG A 238 -4.52 8.86 -15.74
N HIS A 239 -4.46 8.14 -14.62
CA HIS A 239 -5.36 8.33 -13.50
C HIS A 239 -5.18 9.71 -12.84
N LEU A 240 -3.93 10.16 -12.66
CA LEU A 240 -3.61 11.50 -12.17
C LEU A 240 -4.14 12.59 -13.11
N SER A 241 -4.14 12.34 -14.42
CA SER A 241 -4.68 13.26 -15.44
C SER A 241 -6.21 13.26 -15.58
N LEU A 242 -6.95 12.47 -14.79
CA LEU A 242 -8.43 12.47 -14.84
C LEU A 242 -9.04 13.79 -14.35
N GLY A 243 -8.31 14.54 -13.53
CA GLY A 243 -8.75 15.80 -12.96
C GLY A 243 -7.60 16.58 -12.34
N THR A 244 -7.95 17.70 -11.72
CA THR A 244 -7.01 18.62 -11.07
C THR A 244 -6.85 18.37 -9.58
N ARG A 245 -7.75 17.60 -8.96
CA ARG A 245 -7.73 17.27 -7.53
C ARG A 245 -7.79 15.75 -7.33
N CYS A 246 -6.64 15.15 -7.04
CA CYS A 246 -6.51 13.72 -6.75
C CYS A 246 -6.23 13.50 -5.26
N ALA A 247 -6.87 12.51 -4.66
CA ALA A 247 -6.54 12.05 -3.31
C ALA A 247 -5.70 10.77 -3.35
N LEU A 248 -4.67 10.68 -2.52
CA LEU A 248 -3.90 9.47 -2.29
C LEU A 248 -4.14 8.95 -0.88
N LEU A 249 -4.72 7.76 -0.76
CA LEU A 249 -5.02 7.10 0.51
C LEU A 249 -4.05 5.94 0.69
N ILE A 250 -3.16 6.02 1.68
CA ILE A 250 -2.10 5.02 1.89
C ILE A 250 -2.17 4.41 3.29
N ASP A 251 -2.25 3.08 3.33
CA ASP A 251 -2.27 2.26 4.56
C ASP A 251 -1.04 1.31 4.58
N PRO A 252 0.16 1.80 4.93
CA PRO A 252 1.35 0.99 4.98
C PRO A 252 1.38 0.16 6.27
N PRO A 253 2.09 -0.99 6.28
CA PRO A 253 2.24 -1.75 7.52
C PRO A 253 2.97 -0.92 8.58
N PHE A 254 2.50 -0.96 9.83
CA PHE A 254 2.99 -0.07 10.91
C PHE A 254 4.47 -0.22 11.25
N GLY A 255 5.05 -1.38 10.94
CA GLY A 255 6.49 -1.60 10.99
C GLY A 255 7.22 -1.01 9.77
N GLY A 256 6.62 -0.14 8.97
CA GLY A 256 7.16 0.37 7.71
C GLY A 256 8.39 1.26 7.87
N LEU A 257 9.14 1.43 6.79
CA LEU A 257 10.22 2.44 6.67
C LEU A 257 9.59 3.78 6.30
N VAL A 258 9.25 4.62 7.28
CA VAL A 258 8.61 5.94 7.08
C VAL A 258 9.33 6.73 5.99
N ASP A 259 10.65 6.84 6.07
CA ASP A 259 11.45 7.61 5.11
C ASP A 259 11.35 7.06 3.67
N ALA A 260 11.20 5.74 3.52
CA ALA A 260 11.08 5.09 2.21
C ALA A 260 9.70 5.38 1.59
N ILE A 261 8.65 5.26 2.39
CA ILE A 261 7.28 5.63 1.98
C ILE A 261 7.21 7.10 1.62
N ALA A 262 7.79 7.98 2.44
CA ALA A 262 7.84 9.42 2.18
C ALA A 262 8.50 9.75 0.84
N ARG A 263 9.61 9.09 0.47
CA ARG A 263 10.23 9.24 -0.86
C ARG A 263 9.29 8.84 -1.99
N THR A 264 8.59 7.72 -1.84
CA THR A 264 7.59 7.28 -2.82
C THR A 264 6.45 8.28 -2.95
N LEU A 265 5.90 8.77 -1.84
CA LEU A 265 4.84 9.78 -1.84
C LEU A 265 5.29 11.10 -2.46
N ALA A 266 6.48 11.59 -2.11
CA ALA A 266 7.05 12.81 -2.70
C ALA A 266 7.19 12.69 -4.23
N LYS A 267 7.63 11.52 -4.72
CA LYS A 267 7.67 11.26 -6.16
C LYS A 267 6.26 11.32 -6.77
N MET A 268 5.26 10.67 -6.15
CA MET A 268 3.88 10.68 -6.67
C MET A 268 3.28 12.09 -6.70
N VAL A 269 3.57 12.93 -5.70
CA VAL A 269 3.18 14.35 -5.67
C VAL A 269 3.83 15.10 -6.84
N SER A 270 5.12 14.87 -7.09
CA SER A 270 5.82 15.47 -8.23
C SER A 270 5.25 15.00 -9.57
N ASP A 271 4.93 13.71 -9.71
CA ASP A 271 4.34 13.14 -10.92
C ASP A 271 2.95 13.74 -11.19
N ALA A 272 2.15 13.96 -10.14
CA ALA A 272 0.85 14.62 -10.23
C ALA A 272 0.99 16.09 -10.68
N ALA A 273 1.89 16.84 -10.07
CA ALA A 273 2.16 18.22 -10.44
C ALA A 273 2.62 18.34 -11.91
N ALA A 274 3.43 17.40 -12.39
CA ALA A 274 3.89 17.36 -13.78
C ALA A 274 2.76 17.17 -14.81
N VAL A 275 1.62 16.60 -14.40
CA VAL A 275 0.41 16.46 -15.24
C VAL A 275 -0.69 17.47 -14.89
N GLY A 276 -0.38 18.50 -14.10
CA GLY A 276 -1.32 19.57 -13.73
C GLY A 276 -2.36 19.16 -12.68
N SER A 277 -2.09 18.11 -11.90
CA SER A 277 -2.97 17.61 -10.84
C SER A 277 -2.36 17.87 -9.46
N ALA A 278 -3.17 18.36 -8.52
CA ALA A 278 -2.81 18.43 -7.10
C ALA A 278 -3.11 17.09 -6.43
N LEU A 279 -2.12 16.52 -5.75
CA LEU A 279 -2.23 15.24 -5.05
C LEU A 279 -2.22 15.46 -3.54
N SER A 280 -3.37 15.34 -2.88
CA SER A 280 -3.48 15.41 -1.43
C SER A 280 -3.33 14.04 -0.79
N ILE A 281 -2.56 13.96 0.29
CA ILE A 281 -2.17 12.71 0.93
C ILE A 281 -3.06 12.45 2.15
N PHE A 282 -3.47 11.20 2.32
CA PHE A 282 -4.11 10.64 3.50
C PHE A 282 -3.30 9.42 3.93
N TRP A 283 -2.32 9.64 4.79
CA TRP A 283 -1.46 8.58 5.29
C TRP A 283 -1.97 8.07 6.64
N PHE A 284 -2.49 6.85 6.64
CA PHE A 284 -2.95 6.16 7.84
C PHE A 284 -1.76 5.57 8.60
N PHE A 285 -1.41 6.13 9.75
CA PHE A 285 -0.26 5.63 10.53
C PHE A 285 -0.39 5.87 12.03
N PRO A 286 0.32 5.12 12.88
CA PRO A 286 0.25 5.34 14.32
C PRO A 286 0.78 6.71 14.76
N TYR A 287 0.04 7.40 15.64
CA TYR A 287 0.33 8.78 16.06
C TYR A 287 1.74 8.98 16.62
N PHE A 288 2.32 7.96 17.27
CA PHE A 288 3.65 8.06 17.88
C PHE A 288 4.80 8.17 16.85
N ASN A 289 4.52 8.05 15.55
CA ASN A 289 5.46 8.34 14.47
C ASN A 289 5.34 9.76 13.91
N GLU A 290 4.47 10.62 14.45
CA GLU A 290 4.22 11.98 13.94
C GLU A 290 5.51 12.75 13.68
N LYS A 291 6.42 12.79 14.65
CA LYS A 291 7.70 13.50 14.51
C LYS A 291 8.46 13.06 13.25
N ARG A 292 8.58 11.74 13.03
CA ARG A 292 9.31 11.20 11.88
C ARG A 292 8.59 11.45 10.56
N ILE A 293 7.26 11.36 10.56
CA ILE A 293 6.46 11.65 9.36
C ILE A 293 6.59 13.13 8.96
N VAL A 294 6.48 14.05 9.91
CA VAL A 294 6.60 15.50 9.66
C VAL A 294 8.03 15.87 9.28
N GLU A 295 9.04 15.25 9.87
CA GLU A 295 10.44 15.42 9.44
C GLU A 295 10.64 14.96 7.99
N ALA A 296 10.03 13.84 7.58
CA ALA A 296 10.14 13.30 6.23
C ALA A 296 9.25 14.04 5.20
N MET A 297 8.09 14.55 5.62
CA MET A 297 7.13 15.29 4.80
C MET A 297 6.55 16.49 5.59
N PRO A 298 7.24 17.65 5.58
CA PRO A 298 6.88 18.81 6.41
C PRO A 298 5.52 19.45 6.14
N SER A 299 4.87 19.14 5.01
CA SER A 299 3.52 19.60 4.69
C SER A 299 2.44 18.84 5.45
N LEU A 300 2.72 17.62 5.93
CA LEU A 300 1.71 16.79 6.58
C LEU A 300 1.44 17.25 8.02
N ARG A 301 0.18 17.16 8.43
CA ARG A 301 -0.30 17.38 9.79
C ARG A 301 -1.17 16.21 10.21
N MET A 302 -1.10 15.84 11.48
CA MET A 302 -1.93 14.77 12.04
C MET A 302 -3.34 15.30 12.39
N LEU A 303 -4.37 14.59 11.93
CA LEU A 303 -5.75 14.79 12.36
C LEU A 303 -6.03 14.00 13.65
N ASP A 304 -6.97 14.49 14.47
CA ASP A 304 -7.38 13.79 15.70
C ASP A 304 -8.29 12.58 15.46
N PHE A 305 -8.77 12.39 14.23
CA PHE A 305 -9.64 11.28 13.85
C PHE A 305 -8.97 9.92 14.10
N ALA A 306 -9.57 9.12 14.98
CA ALA A 306 -9.13 7.76 15.26
C ALA A 306 -9.61 6.80 14.15
N VAL A 307 -8.65 6.16 13.49
CA VAL A 307 -8.89 5.21 12.39
C VAL A 307 -9.04 3.81 12.98
N ASP A 308 -10.23 3.24 12.87
CA ASP A 308 -10.53 1.90 13.39
C ASP A 308 -10.48 0.83 12.29
N TYR A 309 -10.02 -0.37 12.66
CA TYR A 309 -9.92 -1.52 11.77
C TYR A 309 -10.74 -2.71 12.29
N ARG A 310 -11.38 -3.45 11.39
CA ARG A 310 -12.24 -4.61 11.70
C ARG A 310 -11.47 -5.80 12.26
N ASN A 311 -10.26 -6.05 11.76
CA ASN A 311 -9.52 -7.30 11.97
C ASN A 311 -8.34 -7.18 12.93
N HIS A 312 -8.18 -6.06 13.65
CA HIS A 312 -7.07 -5.90 14.59
C HIS A 312 -7.50 -6.01 16.06
N VAL A 313 -7.09 -7.11 16.71
CA VAL A 313 -7.40 -7.45 18.12
C VAL A 313 -6.91 -6.42 19.16
N THR A 314 -5.97 -5.53 18.80
CA THR A 314 -5.34 -4.53 19.69
C THR A 314 -5.63 -3.08 19.27
N PHE A 315 -6.29 -2.87 18.11
CA PHE A 315 -6.55 -1.54 17.52
C PHE A 315 -8.06 -1.36 17.20
N ASN A 316 -8.91 -2.14 17.87
CA ASN A 316 -10.34 -1.93 17.96
C ASN A 316 -10.68 -1.18 19.26
N GLU A 317 -11.81 -0.48 19.30
CA GLU A 317 -12.28 0.24 20.50
C GLU A 317 -12.42 -0.67 21.74
N SER A 318 -12.63 -1.98 21.52
CA SER A 318 -12.76 -2.98 22.58
C SER A 318 -11.42 -3.45 23.17
N GLY A 319 -10.28 -3.20 22.52
CA GLY A 319 -8.97 -3.70 22.94
C GLY A 319 -8.12 -2.70 23.76
N ARG A 320 -8.48 -1.41 23.76
CA ARG A 320 -7.74 -0.35 24.49
C ARG A 320 -8.69 0.67 25.10
N THR A 321 -8.44 1.03 26.36
CA THR A 321 -9.11 2.13 27.08
C THR A 321 -8.98 3.51 26.41
N LYS A 322 -8.13 3.67 25.38
CA LYS A 322 -7.86 4.94 24.68
C LYS A 322 -8.22 4.93 23.17
N GLY A 323 -8.83 3.86 22.65
CA GLY A 323 -9.18 3.68 21.23
C GLY A 323 -7.98 3.36 20.33
N SER A 324 -8.21 3.30 19.01
CA SER A 324 -7.16 3.03 18.01
C SER A 324 -6.02 4.06 18.10
N PRO A 325 -4.74 3.67 17.98
CA PRO A 325 -3.60 4.58 17.88
C PRO A 325 -3.34 5.10 16.46
N VAL A 326 -4.11 4.68 15.45
CA VAL A 326 -3.90 5.11 14.06
C VAL A 326 -4.64 6.42 13.82
N ARG A 327 -3.95 7.36 13.16
CA ARG A 327 -4.46 8.66 12.76
C ARG A 327 -4.22 8.88 11.27
N ILE A 328 -4.76 9.95 10.74
CA ILE A 328 -4.57 10.39 9.36
C ILE A 328 -3.55 11.53 9.37
N PHE A 329 -2.48 11.39 8.59
CA PHE A 329 -1.55 12.47 8.27
C PHE A 329 -1.86 13.01 6.88
N THR A 330 -2.13 14.31 6.78
CA THR A 330 -2.57 14.94 5.53
C THR A 330 -2.00 16.35 5.36
N ASP A 331 -1.88 16.78 4.11
CA ASP A 331 -1.54 18.14 3.70
C ASP A 331 -2.76 19.07 3.67
N ILE A 332 -3.98 18.54 3.84
CA ILE A 332 -5.18 19.35 3.99
C ILE A 332 -5.10 20.11 5.33
N PRO A 333 -5.33 21.44 5.35
CA PRO A 333 -5.36 22.21 6.59
C PRO A 333 -6.36 21.60 7.58
N PRO A 334 -5.95 21.27 8.83
CA PRO A 334 -6.83 20.59 9.79
C PRO A 334 -8.16 21.30 10.06
N GLY A 335 -8.20 22.63 10.00
CA GLY A 335 -9.43 23.42 10.14
C GLY A 335 -10.46 23.21 9.04
N GLN A 336 -10.03 22.72 7.86
CA GLN A 336 -10.91 22.41 6.72
C GLN A 336 -11.49 21.00 6.78
N VAL A 337 -11.01 20.15 7.70
CA VAL A 337 -11.49 18.77 7.85
C VAL A 337 -12.58 18.70 8.91
N LYS A 338 -13.81 18.45 8.48
CA LYS A 338 -14.94 18.21 9.40
C LYS A 338 -14.93 16.75 9.84
N LEU A 339 -14.90 16.49 11.15
CA LEU A 339 -15.03 15.14 11.72
C LEU A 339 -16.47 14.90 12.21
N PRO A 340 -16.90 13.63 12.35
CA PRO A 340 -18.22 13.30 12.88
C PRO A 340 -18.46 13.91 14.27
N SER A 341 -19.61 14.53 14.51
CA SER A 341 -19.84 15.38 15.70
C SER A 341 -20.07 14.62 17.02
N ASP A 342 -20.29 13.31 16.96
CA ASP A 342 -20.58 12.47 18.12
C ASP A 342 -19.38 12.31 19.07
N ARG A 343 -18.15 12.36 18.52
CA ARG A 343 -16.89 12.16 19.27
C ARG A 343 -15.88 13.28 19.13
N TYR A 344 -16.21 14.32 18.36
CA TYR A 344 -15.25 15.37 17.98
C TYR A 344 -15.88 16.76 18.04
N ARG A 345 -15.10 17.76 18.47
CA ARG A 345 -15.51 19.18 18.53
C ARG A 345 -14.47 20.08 17.87
N TYR A 346 -14.89 21.16 17.24
CA TYR A 346 -13.96 22.15 16.69
C TYR A 346 -13.32 22.98 17.81
N CYS A 347 -12.00 23.15 17.75
CA CYS A 347 -11.23 24.02 18.64
C CYS A 347 -10.80 25.26 17.86
N TYR A 348 -11.37 26.42 18.21
CA TYR A 348 -11.03 27.68 17.57
C TYR A 348 -9.59 28.13 17.83
N ASP A 349 -9.04 27.83 19.00
CA ASP A 349 -7.66 28.21 19.36
C ASP A 349 -6.62 27.44 18.53
N CYS A 350 -6.92 26.17 18.20
CA CYS A 350 -6.03 25.30 17.44
C CYS A 350 -6.33 25.29 15.94
N ASP A 351 -7.41 25.95 15.49
CA ASP A 351 -7.98 25.86 14.14
C ASP A 351 -8.06 24.40 13.63
N ARG A 352 -8.65 23.51 14.45
CA ARG A 352 -8.80 22.09 14.11
C ARG A 352 -9.91 21.41 14.89
N VAL A 353 -10.42 20.29 14.37
CA VAL A 353 -11.33 19.42 15.11
C VAL A 353 -10.54 18.49 16.04
N ILE A 354 -10.89 18.47 17.32
CA ILE A 354 -10.27 17.69 18.39
C ILE A 354 -11.23 16.63 18.94
N ARG A 355 -10.69 15.51 19.43
CA ARG A 355 -11.50 14.48 20.11
C ARG A 355 -12.07 15.03 21.41
N VAL A 356 -13.35 14.76 21.67
CA VAL A 356 -14.00 15.06 22.95
C VAL A 356 -13.46 14.06 23.99
N GLY A 357 -13.02 14.59 25.13
CA GLY A 357 -12.27 13.84 26.17
C GLY A 357 -13.02 12.68 26.79
#